data_AF-A0A072TGM0-F1
#
_entry.id   AF-A0A072TGM0-F1
#
_cell.length_a   1.000
_cell.length_b   1.000
_cell.length_c   1.000
_cell.angle_alpha   90.00
_cell.angle_beta   90.00
_cell.angle_gamma   90.00
#
_symmetry.space_group_name_H-M   'P 1'
#
loop_
_entity.id
_entity.type
_entity.pdbx_description
1 polymer ?
#
loop_
_entity_poly.entity_id
_entity_poly.type
_entity_poly.pdbx_seq_one_letter_code
_entity_poly.pdbx_strand_id
1 'polypeptide(L)'
;AIEKGTFSEMLDPRLTDWPVEEAMGFAQMAIRCAELRRKDRPDLGKEIMPELNRLRELAENNDHHYMFSGFTSPSTQSQVSLQMDGSSSSLPYSENSTRNVSSPL
;
A
#
# COMPACT_ATOMS: atom_id res chain seq x y z
N ALA A 1 7.86 -12.96 26.20
CA ALA A 1 6.48 -12.75 25.72
C ALA A 1 6.11 -13.83 24.71
N ILE A 2 6.76 -13.87 23.54
CA ILE A 2 6.46 -14.83 22.47
C ILE A 2 6.64 -16.30 22.91
N GLU A 3 7.85 -16.71 23.31
CA GLU A 3 8.11 -18.10 23.74
C GLU A 3 7.34 -18.52 25.00
N LYS A 4 6.98 -17.55 25.83
CA LYS A 4 6.24 -17.77 27.08
C LYS A 4 4.72 -17.84 26.85
N GLY A 5 4.24 -17.63 25.62
CA GLY A 5 2.81 -17.60 25.30
C GLY A 5 2.06 -16.37 25.83
N THR A 6 2.76 -15.35 26.35
CA THR A 6 2.17 -14.15 26.97
C THR A 6 2.21 -12.94 26.03
N PHE A 7 2.14 -13.17 24.71
CA PHE A 7 2.24 -12.09 23.73
C PHE A 7 1.02 -11.15 23.75
N SER A 8 -0.18 -11.69 23.95
CA SER A 8 -1.42 -10.91 24.01
C SER A 8 -1.40 -9.83 25.11
N GLU A 9 -0.75 -10.11 26.24
CA GLU A 9 -0.59 -9.17 27.36
C GLU A 9 0.31 -7.97 27.03
N MET A 10 1.11 -8.07 25.97
CA MET A 10 2.01 -7.00 25.51
C MET A 10 1.36 -6.08 24.47
N LEU A 11 0.21 -6.48 23.91
CA LEU A 11 -0.51 -5.67 22.93
C LEU A 11 -1.14 -4.45 23.62
N ASP A 12 -1.33 -3.34 22.89
CA ASP A 12 -1.97 -2.15 23.48
C ASP A 12 -3.40 -2.53 23.90
N PRO A 13 -3.74 -2.43 25.20
CA PRO A 13 -5.05 -2.83 25.71
C PRO A 13 -6.19 -1.92 25.24
N ARG A 14 -5.89 -0.76 24.63
CA ARG A 14 -6.90 0.15 24.08
C ARG A 14 -7.52 -0.34 22.77
N LEU A 15 -6.92 -1.33 22.13
CA LEU A 15 -7.42 -1.94 20.90
C LEU A 15 -7.97 -3.33 21.22
N THR A 16 -9.21 -3.59 20.80
CA THR A 16 -9.99 -4.76 21.23
C THR A 16 -9.98 -5.93 20.24
N ASP A 17 -9.60 -5.67 19.00
CA ASP A 17 -9.76 -6.54 17.83
C ASP A 17 -8.41 -6.80 17.13
N TRP A 18 -7.35 -6.96 17.92
CA TRP A 18 -6.02 -7.24 17.38
C TRP A 18 -6.02 -8.51 16.52
N PRO A 19 -5.45 -8.46 15.29
CA PRO A 19 -5.13 -9.66 14.52
C PRO A 19 -3.93 -10.37 15.17
N VAL A 20 -4.20 -11.17 16.22
CA VAL A 20 -3.16 -11.71 17.11
C VAL A 20 -2.13 -12.56 16.37
N GLU A 21 -2.56 -13.30 15.35
CA GLU A 21 -1.67 -14.16 14.55
C GLU A 21 -0.69 -13.34 13.71
N GLU A 22 -1.18 -12.32 13.01
CA GLU A 22 -0.36 -11.45 12.17
C GLU A 22 0.50 -10.51 13.01
N ALA A 23 -0.03 -10.03 14.15
CA ALA A 23 0.74 -9.29 15.14
C ALA A 23 1.87 -10.14 15.73
N MET A 24 1.63 -11.43 15.99
CA MET A 24 2.65 -12.37 16.43
C MET A 24 3.73 -12.56 15.36
N GLY A 25 3.33 -12.79 14.10
CA GLY A 25 4.26 -12.90 12.97
C GLY A 25 5.13 -11.65 12.80
N PHE A 26 4.51 -10.47 12.90
CA PHE A 26 5.21 -9.19 12.89
C PHE A 26 6.21 -9.06 14.04
N ALA A 27 5.82 -9.46 15.26
CA ALA A 27 6.70 -9.40 16.42
C ALA A 27 7.91 -10.35 16.28
N GLN A 28 7.72 -11.56 15.76
CA GLN A 28 8.82 -12.50 15.47
C GLN A 28 9.78 -11.93 14.43
N MET A 29 9.26 -11.30 13.38
CA MET A 29 10.08 -10.59 12.39
C MET A 29 10.84 -9.41 13.02
N ALA A 30 10.18 -8.61 13.86
CA ALA A 30 10.77 -7.46 14.53
C ALA A 30 11.93 -7.85 15.46
N ILE A 31 11.85 -9.01 16.13
CA ILE A 31 12.96 -9.54 16.94
C ILE A 31 14.19 -9.79 16.05
N ARG A 32 14.01 -10.42 14.87
CA ARG A 32 15.11 -10.64 13.93
C ARG A 32 15.73 -9.32 13.44
N CYS A 33 14.91 -8.28 13.21
CA CYS A 33 15.40 -6.94 12.89
C CYS A 33 16.21 -6.31 14.03
N ALA A 34 15.86 -6.62 15.27
CA ALA A 34 16.48 -6.08 16.48
C ALA A 34 17.74 -6.84 16.92
N GLU A 35 18.19 -7.86 16.17
CA GLU A 35 19.39 -8.63 16.49
C GLU A 35 20.61 -7.71 16.70
N LEU A 36 21.42 -8.04 17.72
CA LEU A 36 22.50 -7.16 18.16
C LEU A 36 23.59 -7.00 17.08
N ARG A 37 23.76 -8.05 16.28
CA ARG A 37 24.78 -8.12 15.22
C ARG A 37 24.14 -7.83 13.88
N ARG A 38 24.74 -6.91 13.13
CA ARG A 38 24.24 -6.49 11.81
C ARG A 38 24.04 -7.65 10.82
N LYS A 39 24.91 -8.65 10.87
CA LYS A 39 24.85 -9.80 9.97
C LYS A 39 23.75 -10.82 10.29
N ASP A 40 23.22 -10.77 11.51
CA ASP A 40 22.15 -11.66 11.97
C ASP A 40 20.77 -11.03 11.68
N ARG A 41 20.75 -9.74 11.29
CA ARG A 41 19.55 -9.04 10.84
C ARG A 41 19.21 -9.42 9.40
N PRO A 42 17.92 -9.56 9.07
CA PRO A 42 17.45 -9.87 7.73
C PRO A 42 17.65 -8.70 6.76
N ASP A 43 17.67 -9.01 5.46
CA ASP A 43 17.74 -8.00 4.40
C ASP A 43 16.43 -7.19 4.33
N LEU A 44 16.54 -5.87 4.40
CA LEU A 44 15.37 -5.00 4.39
C LEU A 44 14.55 -5.18 3.11
N GLY A 45 15.18 -5.11 1.94
CA GLY A 45 14.47 -5.10 0.66
C GLY A 45 13.92 -6.48 0.27
N LYS A 46 14.63 -7.55 0.61
CA LYS A 46 14.31 -8.90 0.16
C LYS A 46 13.45 -9.67 1.15
N GLU A 47 13.61 -9.43 2.45
CA GLU A 47 12.93 -10.22 3.49
C GLU A 47 11.87 -9.40 4.22
N ILE A 48 12.21 -8.17 4.64
CA ILE A 48 11.31 -7.37 5.48
C ILE A 48 10.23 -6.66 4.66
N MET A 49 10.60 -6.01 3.56
CA MET A 49 9.64 -5.24 2.75
C MET A 49 8.49 -6.10 2.20
N PRO A 50 8.69 -7.34 1.72
CA PRO A 50 7.58 -8.19 1.29
C PRO A 50 6.59 -8.49 2.41
N GLU A 51 7.07 -8.79 3.62
CA GLU A 51 6.18 -9.11 4.75
C GLU A 51 5.43 -7.88 5.25
N LEU A 52 6.09 -6.71 5.29
CA LEU A 52 5.43 -5.45 5.60
C LEU A 52 4.33 -5.09 4.59
N ASN A 53 4.58 -5.33 3.29
CA ASN A 53 3.56 -5.11 2.26
C ASN A 53 2.36 -6.07 2.43
N ARG A 54 2.60 -7.34 2.75
CA ARG A 54 1.54 -8.31 3.05
C ARG A 54 0.66 -7.84 4.22
N LEU A 55 1.28 -7.33 5.29
CA LEU A 55 0.56 -6.78 6.45
C LEU A 55 -0.21 -5.50 6.12
N ARG A 56 0.32 -4.65 5.23
CA ARG A 56 -0.41 -3.49 4.73
C ARG A 56 -1.66 -3.91 3.95
N GLU A 57 -1.54 -4.86 3.04
CA GLU A 57 -2.67 -5.38 2.27
C GLU A 57 -3.75 -5.99 3.18
N LEU A 58 -3.35 -6.67 4.26
CA LEU A 58 -4.29 -7.16 5.27
C LEU A 58 -5.10 -6.02 5.90
N ALA A 59 -4.43 -4.92 6.27
CA ALA A 59 -5.10 -3.76 6.86
C ALA A 59 -6.08 -3.11 5.87
N GLU A 60 -5.65 -2.90 4.62
CA GLU A 60 -6.49 -2.31 3.56
C GLU A 60 -7.74 -3.16 3.29
N ASN A 61 -7.61 -4.49 3.27
CA ASN A 61 -8.74 -5.39 3.09
C ASN A 61 -9.75 -5.34 4.26
N ASN A 62 -9.29 -5.08 5.49
CA ASN A 62 -10.14 -5.01 6.67
C ASN A 62 -10.91 -3.67 6.74
N ASP A 63 -10.30 -2.58 6.27
CA ASP A 63 -10.90 -1.24 6.21
C ASP A 63 -12.07 -1.14 5.21
N HIS A 64 -12.12 -2.02 4.20
CA HIS A 64 -13.23 -2.10 3.26
C HIS A 64 -14.54 -2.61 3.89
N HIS A 65 -14.51 -3.20 5.09
CA HIS A 65 -15.72 -3.66 5.79
C HIS A 65 -16.51 -2.50 6.45
N TYR A 66 -15.87 -1.35 6.70
CA TYR A 66 -16.54 -0.17 7.30
C TYR A 66 -17.06 0.85 6.27
N MET A 67 -16.75 0.70 4.99
CA MET A 67 -17.29 1.57 3.92
C MET A 67 -18.48 0.97 3.14
N PHE A 68 -18.88 -0.27 3.42
CA PHE A 68 -20.06 -0.90 2.82
C PHE A 68 -21.33 -0.75 3.70
N SER A 69 -21.53 0.42 4.30
CA SER A 69 -22.84 0.84 4.78
C SER A 69 -23.16 2.22 4.20
N GLY A 70 -23.65 2.23 2.96
CA GLY A 70 -24.55 3.28 2.51
C GLY A 70 -24.22 4.06 1.23
N PHE A 71 -23.01 4.02 0.66
CA PHE A 71 -22.73 4.79 -0.56
C PHE A 71 -21.87 4.01 -1.55
N THR A 72 -22.50 3.52 -2.61
CA THR A 72 -21.83 3.23 -3.88
C THR A 72 -21.04 4.47 -4.28
N SER A 73 -19.71 4.45 -4.21
CA SER A 73 -18.90 5.50 -4.80
C SER A 73 -18.98 5.34 -6.32
N PRO A 74 -19.56 6.30 -7.07
CA PRO A 74 -19.43 6.30 -8.51
C PRO A 74 -18.00 6.67 -8.83
N SER A 75 -17.37 5.86 -9.69
CA SER A 75 -16.16 6.14 -10.47
C SER A 75 -15.68 7.59 -10.40
N THR A 76 -14.46 7.81 -9.90
CA THR A 76 -13.74 9.08 -10.00
C THR A 76 -13.43 9.38 -11.47
N GLN A 77 -14.43 9.87 -12.21
CA GLN A 77 -14.21 10.52 -13.50
C GLN A 77 -14.00 12.01 -13.23
N SER A 78 -12.74 12.42 -13.10
CA SER A 78 -12.34 13.82 -13.08
C SER A 78 -12.70 14.46 -14.43
N GLN A 79 -13.78 15.25 -14.47
CA GLN A 79 -14.06 16.17 -15.57
C GLN A 79 -13.21 17.42 -15.37
N VAL A 80 -12.11 17.54 -16.13
CA VAL A 80 -11.38 18.80 -16.26
C VAL A 80 -12.09 19.62 -17.34
N SER A 81 -12.78 20.69 -16.94
CA SER A 81 -13.31 21.67 -17.89
C SER A 81 -12.15 22.51 -18.46
N LEU A 82 -11.84 22.32 -19.74
CA LEU A 82 -11.13 23.32 -20.54
C LEU A 82 -12.17 24.12 -21.31
N GLN A 83 -12.46 25.33 -20.84
CA GLN A 83 -13.08 26.36 -21.67
C GLN A 83 -11.99 26.95 -22.57
N MET A 84 -12.14 26.79 -23.88
CA MET A 84 -11.62 27.77 -24.84
C MET A 84 -12.65 28.04 -25.92
N ASP A 85 -13.00 29.31 -25.97
CA ASP A 85 -13.56 30.09 -27.07
C ASP A 85 -12.93 29.72 -28.44
N GLY A 86 -13.76 29.75 -29.49
CA GLY A 86 -13.27 30.14 -30.81
C GLY A 86 -13.45 29.10 -31.92
N SER A 87 -14.61 29.16 -32.57
CA SER A 87 -14.84 29.02 -34.01
C SER A 87 -13.88 28.18 -34.88
N SER A 88 -14.49 27.22 -35.59
CA SER A 88 -14.25 26.84 -37.01
C SER A 88 -13.79 25.40 -37.26
N SER A 89 -14.71 24.64 -37.85
CA SER A 89 -14.56 23.52 -38.80
C SER A 89 -13.17 23.09 -39.28
N SER A 90 -12.88 21.78 -39.22
CA SER A 90 -12.85 20.83 -40.37
C SER A 90 -11.78 19.71 -40.26
N LEU A 91 -12.27 18.46 -40.28
CA LEU A 91 -11.74 17.25 -40.95
C LEU A 91 -10.37 16.63 -40.56
N PRO A 92 -10.16 15.33 -40.90
CA PRO A 92 -9.46 14.35 -40.08
C PRO A 92 -8.11 13.92 -40.67
N TYR A 93 -7.22 13.34 -39.86
CA TYR A 93 -6.19 12.45 -40.38
C TYR A 93 -5.66 11.48 -39.32
N SER A 94 -5.43 10.26 -39.78
CA SER A 94 -4.97 9.09 -39.03
C SER A 94 -3.45 9.03 -38.87
N GLU A 95 -3.05 8.15 -37.95
CA GLU A 95 -1.81 7.37 -37.94
C GLU A 95 -0.52 7.97 -37.36
N ASN A 96 -0.25 7.46 -36.16
CA ASN A 96 0.92 6.66 -35.79
C ASN A 96 2.27 7.33 -35.48
N SER A 97 2.92 6.71 -34.48
CA SER A 97 4.37 6.54 -34.36
C SER A 97 5.17 7.52 -33.47
N THR A 98 5.44 7.00 -32.26
CA THR A 98 6.78 6.87 -31.64
C THR A 98 7.50 8.11 -31.09
N ARG A 99 7.30 8.30 -29.77
CA ARG A 99 8.31 8.39 -28.70
C ARG A 99 9.65 9.12 -28.97
N ASN A 100 9.84 10.11 -28.11
CA ASN A 100 11.03 10.41 -27.28
C ASN A 100 12.03 11.48 -27.76
N VAL A 101 11.80 12.65 -27.14
CA VAL A 101 12.73 13.55 -26.43
C VAL A 101 14.23 13.19 -26.44
N SER A 102 14.98 14.22 -26.82
CA SER A 102 16.41 14.47 -26.85
C SER A 102 17.25 13.99 -25.66
N SER A 103 18.54 13.77 -25.92
CA SER A 103 19.63 13.96 -24.95
C SER A 103 20.84 14.59 -25.67
N PRO A 104 21.60 15.49 -25.02
CA PRO A 104 22.68 16.23 -25.68
C PRO A 104 24.06 15.58 -25.45
N LEU A 105 24.90 15.65 -26.48
CA LEU A 105 26.28 16.18 -26.50
C LEU A 105 26.78 16.19 -27.95
#